data_AF-A0A5N3UMV0-F1
#
_entry.id   AF-A0A5N3UMV0-F1
#
_cell.length_a   1.000
_cell.length_b   1.000
_cell.length_c   1.000
_cell.angle_alpha   90.00
_cell.angle_beta   90.00
_cell.angle_gamma   90.00
#
_symmetry.space_group_name_H-M   'P 1'
#
loop_
_entity.id
_entity.type
_entity.pdbx_description
1 polymer ?
#
loop_
_entity_poly.entity_id
_entity_poly.type
_entity_poly.pdbx_seq_one_letter_code
_entity_poly.pdbx_strand_id
1 'polypeptide(L)'
;FFKIVAISVFHSTPILLMLFAHGESRRLNPSQLPICWWLLIKSACIFPKGKKLGWRRRQNKEETDDLKRAESMLQQADKLGCRQFVTPADVVSGNPKLNLAFVANLFNKYPALTKPENQDIDWTLLEGETREERTFRNWMNSLGVNPHVNHLYADLQDALVILQLYERIKVPVDWSKVNKPPYPKLGANMKKLENCNYAVELGKHPAKFSLVGIGGQDLNDGNQTLTLALVWQLMRSQSTAYFKSLPWVGLVQNEPAVDCSSMA
;
A
#
# COMPACT_ATOMS: atom_id res chain seq x y z
N PHE A 1 5.80 -8.14 5.80
CA PHE A 1 4.51 -8.85 5.88
C PHE A 1 3.52 -8.21 6.85
N PHE A 2 3.80 -8.05 8.15
CA PHE A 2 2.82 -7.43 9.08
C PHE A 2 2.67 -5.89 8.97
N LYS A 3 3.64 -5.18 8.37
CA LYS A 3 3.59 -3.71 8.19
C LYS A 3 2.60 -3.20 7.14
N ILE A 4 2.14 -4.04 6.21
CA ILE A 4 1.25 -3.62 5.10
C ILE A 4 -0.21 -4.06 5.34
N VAL A 5 -0.43 -5.19 6.03
CA VAL A 5 -1.79 -5.63 6.41
C VAL A 5 -2.46 -4.63 7.38
N ALA A 6 -1.69 -3.98 8.26
CA ALA A 6 -2.21 -2.93 9.13
C ALA A 6 -2.64 -1.65 8.37
N ILE A 7 -2.04 -1.36 7.21
CA ILE A 7 -2.35 -0.14 6.44
C ILE A 7 -3.51 -0.40 5.45
N SER A 8 -3.63 -1.62 4.92
CA SER A 8 -4.70 -1.96 3.97
C SER A 8 -6.05 -2.24 4.64
N VAL A 9 -6.07 -2.70 5.90
CA VAL A 9 -7.32 -2.82 6.68
C VAL A 9 -7.84 -1.44 7.13
N PHE A 10 -6.98 -0.42 7.16
CA PHE A 10 -7.35 0.96 7.51
C PHE A 10 -7.91 1.79 6.33
N HIS A 11 -7.74 1.36 5.08
CA HIS A 11 -8.24 2.11 3.91
C HIS A 11 -9.65 1.70 3.44
N SER A 12 -10.20 0.59 3.94
CA SER A 12 -11.54 0.10 3.54
C SER A 12 -12.61 0.23 4.62
N THR A 13 -12.32 0.91 5.74
CA THR A 13 -13.33 1.24 6.76
C THR A 13 -13.50 2.77 6.85
N PRO A 14 -14.42 3.36 6.07
CA PRO A 14 -14.71 4.81 6.16
C PRO A 14 -15.26 5.25 7.54
N ILE A 15 -15.47 4.30 8.47
CA ILE A 15 -15.96 4.55 9.82
C ILE A 15 -14.87 5.09 10.75
N LEU A 16 -13.59 4.79 10.52
CA LEU A 16 -12.53 5.18 11.45
C LEU A 16 -11.88 6.54 11.13
N LEU A 17 -11.89 6.97 9.85
CA LEU A 17 -11.38 8.28 9.45
C LEU A 17 -12.40 9.42 9.63
N MET A 18 -13.71 9.13 9.60
CA MET A 18 -14.75 10.14 9.86
C MET A 18 -14.79 10.61 11.32
N LEU A 19 -14.26 9.83 12.26
CA LEU A 19 -14.27 10.18 13.69
C LEU A 19 -13.14 11.14 14.11
N PHE A 20 -12.15 11.41 13.25
CA PHE A 20 -11.03 12.30 13.58
C PHE A 20 -11.03 13.64 12.83
N ALA A 21 -11.93 13.84 11.85
CA ALA A 21 -11.88 15.00 10.94
C ALA A 21 -12.86 16.15 11.28
N HIS A 22 -13.72 16.01 12.29
CA HIS A 22 -14.55 17.12 12.77
C HIS A 22 -14.29 17.38 14.25
N GLY A 23 -13.58 18.47 14.52
CA GLY A 23 -13.32 19.01 15.84
C GLY A 23 -14.58 19.56 16.48
N GLU A 24 -15.43 18.68 16.98
CA GLU A 24 -16.49 19.02 17.93
C GLU A 24 -16.39 18.11 19.16
N SER A 25 -15.58 18.57 20.11
CA SER A 25 -15.69 18.21 21.51
C SER A 25 -17.07 18.61 22.04
N ARG A 26 -18.08 17.74 21.91
CA ARG A 26 -19.28 17.80 22.75
C ARG A 26 -20.05 16.47 22.73
N ARG A 27 -20.01 15.78 23.89
CA ARG A 27 -20.93 14.74 24.41
C ARG A 27 -21.34 13.61 23.43
N LEU A 28 -20.66 12.47 23.51
CA LEU A 28 -21.18 11.20 22.99
C LEU A 28 -21.50 10.22 24.14
N ASN A 29 -22.64 9.54 23.98
CA ASN A 29 -23.30 8.65 24.94
C ASN A 29 -22.50 7.34 25.15
N PRO A 30 -22.49 6.71 26.34
CA PRO A 30 -21.65 5.53 26.64
C PRO A 30 -21.94 4.25 25.83
N SER A 31 -22.98 4.25 25.00
CA SER A 31 -23.39 3.10 24.17
C SER A 31 -22.74 3.06 22.78
N GLN A 32 -21.88 4.02 22.42
CA GLN A 32 -21.27 4.13 21.08
C GLN A 32 -19.73 4.22 21.07
N LEU A 33 -19.05 3.71 22.10
CA LEU A 33 -17.58 3.63 22.10
C LEU A 33 -17.09 2.66 21.00
N PRO A 34 -16.19 3.11 20.10
CA PRO A 34 -15.81 2.37 18.90
C PRO A 34 -15.00 1.13 19.23
N ILE A 35 -15.10 0.15 18.34
CA ILE A 35 -14.58 -1.23 18.34
C ILE A 35 -13.14 -1.40 18.90
N CYS A 36 -12.30 -0.36 18.93
CA CYS A 36 -10.99 -0.35 19.60
C CYS A 36 -11.05 -0.61 21.11
N TRP A 37 -12.08 -0.14 21.82
CA TRP A 37 -12.27 -0.46 23.24
C TRP A 37 -12.72 -1.91 23.44
N TRP A 38 -13.50 -2.45 22.50
CA TRP A 38 -13.95 -3.84 22.52
C TRP A 38 -12.82 -4.82 22.20
N LEU A 39 -11.90 -4.44 21.31
CA LEU A 39 -10.70 -5.22 20.98
C LEU A 39 -9.69 -5.23 22.13
N LEU A 40 -9.48 -4.12 22.84
CA LEU A 40 -8.62 -4.10 24.03
C LEU A 40 -9.19 -4.95 25.19
N ILE A 41 -10.52 -4.93 25.38
CA ILE A 41 -11.18 -5.78 26.38
C ILE A 41 -11.19 -7.26 25.94
N LYS A 42 -11.32 -7.56 24.65
CA LYS A 42 -11.21 -8.95 24.15
C LYS A 42 -9.77 -9.48 24.11
N SER A 43 -8.77 -8.65 23.86
CA SER A 43 -7.36 -9.03 23.97
C SER A 43 -6.93 -9.29 25.42
N ALA A 44 -7.63 -8.73 26.41
CA ALA A 44 -7.51 -9.15 27.81
C ALA A 44 -8.19 -10.51 28.10
N CYS A 45 -8.84 -11.13 27.12
CA CYS A 45 -9.55 -12.40 27.23
C CYS A 45 -9.09 -13.42 26.17
N ILE A 46 -7.78 -13.65 26.00
CA ILE A 46 -7.30 -14.82 25.25
C ILE A 46 -6.15 -15.49 26.02
N PHE A 47 -6.52 -16.49 26.83
CA PHE A 47 -5.59 -17.40 27.50
C PHE A 47 -5.23 -18.57 26.58
N PRO A 48 -3.99 -19.10 26.64
CA PRO A 48 -3.68 -20.43 26.12
C PRO A 48 -4.42 -21.49 26.96
N LYS A 49 -5.02 -22.47 26.28
CA LYS A 49 -5.65 -23.62 26.95
C LYS A 49 -4.62 -24.31 27.85
N GLY A 50 -4.89 -24.40 29.15
CA GLY A 50 -4.20 -25.35 30.04
C GLY A 50 -3.52 -24.83 31.31
N LYS A 51 -3.53 -23.52 31.62
CA LYS A 51 -3.07 -23.04 32.95
C LYS A 51 -4.20 -22.37 33.72
N LYS A 52 -4.76 -23.08 34.71
CA LYS A 52 -5.62 -22.50 35.74
C LYS A 52 -4.77 -21.60 36.66
N LEU A 53 -4.54 -20.36 36.25
CA LEU A 53 -4.19 -19.31 37.20
C LEU A 53 -5.47 -18.55 37.54
N GLY A 54 -5.84 -18.57 38.82
CA GLY A 54 -7.02 -17.89 39.34
C GLY A 54 -6.91 -16.38 39.22
N TRP A 55 -7.35 -15.83 38.10
CA TRP A 55 -7.65 -14.41 37.99
C TRP A 55 -9.14 -14.21 38.28
N ARG A 56 -9.39 -13.77 39.51
CA ARG A 56 -10.71 -13.28 39.94
C ARG A 56 -11.14 -12.18 38.95
N ARG A 57 -12.35 -12.30 38.40
CA ARG A 57 -13.09 -11.24 37.71
C ARG A 57 -13.15 -10.03 38.65
N ARG A 58 -12.17 -9.11 38.59
CA ARG A 58 -12.11 -7.94 39.48
C ARG A 58 -11.80 -6.68 38.68
N GLN A 59 -12.81 -5.82 38.74
CA GLN A 59 -12.81 -4.38 38.54
C GLN A 59 -12.50 -3.91 37.11
N ASN A 60 -13.56 -3.78 36.31
CA ASN A 60 -13.75 -2.49 35.65
C ASN A 60 -13.74 -1.44 36.76
N LYS A 61 -12.58 -0.82 37.00
CA LYS A 61 -12.61 0.51 37.61
C LYS A 61 -13.05 1.45 36.50
N GLU A 62 -14.23 2.01 36.68
CA GLU A 62 -14.63 3.25 36.03
C GLU A 62 -13.67 4.36 36.51
N GLU A 63 -12.42 4.31 36.08
CA GLU A 63 -11.42 5.31 36.41
C GLU A 63 -11.72 6.53 35.54
N THR A 64 -12.25 7.58 36.16
CA THR A 64 -12.68 8.81 35.49
C THR A 64 -11.50 9.59 34.90
N ASP A 65 -10.32 9.47 35.51
CA ASP A 65 -9.09 10.14 35.08
C ASP A 65 -8.41 9.37 33.93
N ASP A 66 -8.32 10.02 32.77
CA ASP A 66 -7.74 9.45 31.55
C ASP A 66 -6.24 9.14 31.70
N LEU A 67 -5.49 9.88 32.51
CA LEU A 67 -4.07 9.62 32.75
C LEU A 67 -3.84 8.34 33.55
N LYS A 68 -4.62 8.15 34.63
CA LYS A 68 -4.58 6.92 35.43
C LYS A 68 -5.05 5.71 34.66
N ARG A 69 -6.05 5.90 33.79
CA ARG A 69 -6.53 4.86 32.87
C ARG A 69 -5.44 4.45 31.87
N ALA A 70 -4.75 5.42 31.28
CA ALA A 70 -3.64 5.17 30.37
C ALA A 70 -2.45 4.46 31.05
N GLU A 71 -2.08 4.87 32.26
CA GLU A 71 -1.03 4.19 33.04
C GLU A 71 -1.44 2.74 33.38
N SER A 72 -2.69 2.50 33.77
CA SER A 72 -3.21 1.15 34.03
C SER A 72 -3.18 0.27 32.77
N MET A 73 -3.51 0.83 31.61
CA MET A 73 -3.39 0.14 30.31
C MET A 73 -1.93 -0.25 30.02
N LEU A 74 -0.99 0.68 30.20
CA LEU A 74 0.44 0.42 29.95
C LEU A 74 1.02 -0.61 30.93
N GLN A 75 0.57 -0.64 32.18
CA GLN A 75 0.95 -1.67 33.14
C GLN A 75 0.46 -3.07 32.73
N GLN A 76 -0.72 -3.18 32.11
CA GLN A 76 -1.17 -4.47 31.55
C GLN A 76 -0.37 -4.86 30.31
N ALA A 77 -0.05 -3.90 29.44
CA ALA A 77 0.80 -4.14 28.28
C ALA A 77 2.22 -4.57 28.68
N ASP A 78 2.72 -4.08 29.81
CA ASP A 78 4.04 -4.45 30.35
C ASP A 78 4.10 -5.92 30.78
N LYS A 79 3.01 -6.44 31.38
CA LYS A 79 2.89 -7.87 31.70
C LYS A 79 2.92 -8.78 30.48
N LEU A 80 2.52 -8.25 29.32
CA LEU A 80 2.60 -8.92 28.02
C LEU A 80 3.94 -8.65 27.30
N GLY A 81 4.84 -7.85 27.90
CA GLY A 81 6.08 -7.42 27.26
C GLY A 81 5.87 -6.58 26.00
N CYS A 82 4.75 -5.84 25.93
CA CYS A 82 4.34 -5.00 24.79
C CYS A 82 4.46 -3.49 25.07
N ARG A 83 4.81 -3.08 26.30
CA ARG A 83 5.03 -1.67 26.65
C ARG A 83 6.32 -1.16 25.98
N GLN A 84 6.19 -0.57 24.80
CA GLN A 84 7.29 0.09 24.10
C GLN A 84 6.84 1.45 23.57
N PHE A 85 7.75 2.42 23.59
CA PHE A 85 7.66 3.74 22.94
C PHE A 85 6.66 4.76 23.50
N VAL A 86 5.71 4.38 24.37
CA VAL A 86 4.58 5.26 24.73
C VAL A 86 4.47 5.47 26.25
N THR A 87 4.25 6.72 26.66
CA THR A 87 3.94 7.10 28.05
C THR A 87 2.43 7.38 28.22
N PRO A 88 1.89 7.41 29.46
CA PRO A 88 0.49 7.75 29.69
C PRO A 88 0.09 9.09 29.09
N ALA A 89 0.99 10.07 29.15
CA ALA A 89 0.78 11.40 28.57
C ALA A 89 0.68 11.36 27.04
N ASP A 90 1.47 10.52 26.37
CA ASP A 90 1.42 10.35 24.90
C ASP A 90 0.10 9.69 24.45
N VAL A 91 -0.44 8.78 25.27
CA VAL A 91 -1.73 8.14 25.02
C VAL A 91 -2.86 9.16 25.12
N VAL A 92 -2.89 9.94 26.21
CA VAL A 92 -3.95 10.93 26.47
C VAL A 92 -3.87 12.12 25.52
N SER A 93 -2.66 12.56 25.16
CA SER A 93 -2.44 13.62 24.16
C SER A 93 -2.75 13.18 22.72
N GLY A 94 -2.89 11.87 22.49
CA GLY A 94 -3.29 11.35 21.19
C GLY A 94 -2.19 11.40 20.13
N ASN A 95 -0.92 11.18 20.49
CA ASN A 95 0.18 11.20 19.52
C ASN A 95 0.02 10.06 18.49
N PRO A 96 -0.25 10.37 17.20
CA PRO A 96 -0.64 9.35 16.22
C PRO A 96 0.49 8.36 15.91
N LYS A 97 1.75 8.82 15.92
CA LYS A 97 2.91 7.95 15.60
C LYS A 97 3.22 6.99 16.74
N LEU A 98 3.23 7.51 17.97
CA LEU A 98 3.52 6.71 19.16
C LEU A 98 2.41 5.70 19.43
N ASN A 99 1.15 6.13 19.36
CA ASN A 99 0.01 5.24 19.56
C ASN A 99 -0.06 4.15 18.48
N LEU A 100 0.21 4.49 17.21
CA LEU A 100 0.28 3.49 16.14
C LEU A 100 1.41 2.48 16.36
N ALA A 101 2.58 2.94 16.81
CA ALA A 101 3.70 2.05 17.12
C ALA A 101 3.36 1.07 18.26
N PHE A 102 2.68 1.53 19.31
CA PHE A 102 2.22 0.68 20.41
C PHE A 102 1.23 -0.38 19.96
N VAL A 103 0.21 0.00 19.19
CA VAL A 103 -0.79 -0.94 18.66
C VAL A 103 -0.15 -1.94 17.71
N ALA A 104 0.76 -1.49 16.84
CA ALA A 104 1.49 -2.37 15.93
C ALA A 104 2.36 -3.40 16.70
N ASN A 105 3.04 -2.99 17.77
CA ASN A 105 3.81 -3.90 18.61
C ASN A 105 2.92 -4.96 19.28
N LEU A 106 1.75 -4.54 19.81
CA LEU A 106 0.78 -5.44 20.41
C LEU A 106 0.27 -6.47 19.40
N PHE A 107 -0.08 -6.05 18.18
CA PHE A 107 -0.55 -6.94 17.12
C PHE A 107 0.54 -7.92 16.65
N ASN A 108 1.80 -7.46 16.53
CA ASN A 108 2.90 -8.33 16.13
C ASN A 108 3.21 -9.43 17.16
N LYS A 109 3.03 -9.15 18.45
CA LYS A 109 3.28 -10.12 19.53
C LYS A 109 2.07 -11.01 19.82
N TYR A 110 0.87 -10.46 19.73
CA TYR A 110 -0.38 -11.14 20.08
C TYR A 110 -1.46 -10.84 19.04
N PRO A 111 -1.38 -11.43 17.82
CA PRO A 111 -2.35 -11.18 16.76
C PRO A 111 -3.75 -11.70 17.09
N ALA A 112 -3.88 -12.67 18.01
CA ALA A 112 -5.15 -13.20 18.48
C ALA A 112 -6.08 -13.74 17.37
N LEU A 113 -5.51 -14.12 16.22
CA LEU A 113 -6.24 -14.67 15.08
C LEU A 113 -6.25 -16.19 15.13
N THR A 114 -7.44 -16.79 15.06
CA THR A 114 -7.64 -18.22 14.83
C THR A 114 -7.78 -18.48 13.34
N LYS A 115 -7.01 -19.43 12.78
CA LYS A 115 -7.14 -19.82 11.38
C LYS A 115 -8.53 -20.47 11.16
N PRO A 116 -9.37 -19.97 10.23
CA PRO A 116 -10.64 -20.62 9.92
C PRO A 116 -10.38 -21.98 9.27
N GLU A 117 -11.08 -23.02 9.73
CA GLU A 117 -10.82 -24.42 9.35
C GLU A 117 -11.37 -24.81 7.96
N ASN A 118 -12.12 -23.92 7.28
CA ASN A 118 -12.81 -24.24 6.01
C ASN A 118 -12.89 -23.07 5.01
N GLN A 119 -11.90 -22.17 5.02
CA GLN A 119 -11.67 -21.28 3.88
C GLN A 119 -10.24 -21.51 3.43
N ASP A 120 -10.09 -22.09 2.25
CA ASP A 120 -8.85 -22.02 1.49
C ASP A 120 -8.64 -20.54 1.14
N ILE A 121 -8.17 -19.78 2.13
CA ILE A 121 -7.63 -18.45 1.88
C ILE A 121 -6.46 -18.73 0.96
N ASP A 122 -6.60 -18.34 -0.30
CA ASP A 122 -5.56 -18.46 -1.30
C ASP A 122 -4.29 -17.80 -0.74
N TRP A 123 -3.37 -18.63 -0.27
CA TRP A 123 -2.14 -18.17 0.35
C TRP A 123 -1.30 -17.40 -0.65
N THR A 124 -1.48 -17.62 -1.96
CA THR A 124 -0.85 -16.87 -3.05
C THR A 124 -1.32 -15.40 -3.13
N LEU A 125 -2.51 -15.08 -2.63
CA LEU A 125 -3.01 -13.69 -2.46
C LEU A 125 -2.48 -13.04 -1.17
N LEU A 126 -2.05 -13.84 -0.20
CA LEU A 126 -1.43 -13.39 1.06
C LEU A 126 0.09 -13.47 1.05
N GLU A 127 0.68 -14.17 0.10
CA GLU A 127 2.11 -14.17 -0.23
C GLU A 127 2.45 -12.76 -0.68
N GLY A 128 2.77 -11.94 0.32
CA GLY A 128 3.25 -10.59 0.18
C GLY A 128 4.22 -10.49 -0.98
N GLU A 129 3.74 -9.73 -1.96
CA GLU A 129 4.43 -9.10 -3.06
C GLU A 129 5.78 -9.70 -3.44
N THR A 130 5.86 -10.25 -4.65
CA THR A 130 7.12 -10.75 -5.21
C THR A 130 8.19 -9.66 -5.22
N ARG A 131 9.47 -10.06 -5.24
CA ARG A 131 10.57 -9.09 -5.27
C ARG A 131 10.46 -8.15 -6.47
N GLU A 132 10.01 -8.68 -7.59
CA GLU A 132 9.79 -7.98 -8.85
C GLU A 132 8.66 -6.95 -8.70
N GLU A 133 7.50 -7.34 -8.18
CA GLU A 133 6.39 -6.42 -7.89
C GLU A 133 6.82 -5.28 -6.96
N ARG A 134 7.55 -5.61 -5.88
CA ARG A 134 8.08 -4.62 -4.93
C ARG A 134 9.02 -3.64 -5.60
N THR A 135 9.87 -4.14 -6.50
CA THR A 135 10.81 -3.32 -7.25
C THR A 135 10.06 -2.36 -8.16
N PHE A 136 9.07 -2.84 -8.92
CA PHE A 136 8.26 -2.00 -9.80
C PHE A 136 7.44 -0.97 -9.03
N ARG A 137 6.80 -1.36 -7.93
CA ARG A 137 6.04 -0.45 -7.07
C ARG A 137 6.92 0.69 -6.54
N ASN A 138 8.07 0.34 -5.96
CA ASN A 138 9.00 1.32 -5.43
C ASN A 138 9.54 2.24 -6.53
N TRP A 139 9.85 1.68 -7.70
CA TRP A 139 10.29 2.43 -8.86
C TRP A 139 9.24 3.47 -9.28
N MET A 140 7.98 3.06 -9.51
CA MET A 140 6.91 3.99 -9.89
C MET A 140 6.69 5.08 -8.83
N ASN A 141 6.65 4.70 -7.56
CA ASN A 141 6.48 5.65 -6.46
C ASN A 141 7.66 6.64 -6.35
N SER A 142 8.88 6.22 -6.68
CA SER A 142 10.05 7.11 -6.71
C SER A 142 9.98 8.15 -7.83
N LEU A 143 9.20 7.90 -8.89
CA LEU A 143 8.96 8.85 -9.97
C LEU A 143 7.85 9.87 -9.64
N GLY A 144 7.26 9.79 -8.44
CA GLY A 144 6.22 10.72 -7.99
C GLY A 144 4.93 10.61 -8.80
N VAL A 145 4.46 9.37 -9.04
CA VAL A 145 3.12 9.11 -9.59
C VAL A 145 2.04 9.42 -8.56
N ASN A 146 0.83 9.77 -9.03
CA ASN A 146 -0.32 10.07 -8.19
C ASN A 146 -1.58 9.38 -8.77
N PRO A 147 -2.25 8.45 -8.07
CA PRO A 147 -2.07 8.09 -6.66
C PRO A 147 -0.83 7.25 -6.37
N HIS A 148 -0.47 7.14 -5.08
CA HIS A 148 0.61 6.26 -4.62
C HIS A 148 0.22 4.80 -4.84
N VAL A 149 1.10 4.04 -5.48
CA VAL A 149 0.86 2.63 -5.78
C VAL A 149 1.14 1.80 -4.54
N ASN A 150 0.13 1.10 -4.03
CA ASN A 150 0.24 0.16 -2.93
C ASN A 150 0.13 -1.29 -3.43
N HIS A 151 -0.84 -1.52 -4.32
CA HIS A 151 -1.21 -2.83 -4.88
C HIS A 151 -1.14 -2.76 -6.40
N LEU A 152 -0.04 -3.27 -6.97
CA LEU A 152 0.31 -3.12 -8.39
C LEU A 152 -0.86 -3.45 -9.34
N TYR A 153 -1.53 -4.59 -9.16
CA TYR A 153 -2.55 -5.05 -10.10
C TYR A 153 -3.91 -4.39 -9.92
N ALA A 154 -4.18 -3.78 -8.76
CA ALA A 154 -5.44 -3.08 -8.51
C ALA A 154 -5.32 -1.60 -8.89
N ASP A 155 -4.20 -0.97 -8.53
CA ASP A 155 -3.98 0.46 -8.71
C ASP A 155 -3.67 0.85 -10.17
N LEU A 156 -3.31 -0.12 -11.03
CA LEU A 156 -3.03 0.11 -12.46
C LEU A 156 -4.24 -0.15 -13.38
N GLN A 157 -5.38 -0.62 -12.87
CA GLN A 157 -6.54 -1.05 -13.69
C GLN A 157 -7.23 0.08 -14.45
N ASP A 158 -7.02 1.35 -14.07
CA ASP A 158 -7.54 2.52 -14.78
C ASP A 158 -6.52 3.14 -15.74
N ALA A 159 -5.33 2.54 -15.82
CA ALA A 159 -4.15 2.97 -16.57
C ALA A 159 -3.65 4.39 -16.30
N LEU A 160 -4.17 5.13 -15.31
CA LEU A 160 -3.76 6.51 -15.05
C LEU A 160 -2.30 6.61 -14.61
N VAL A 161 -1.87 5.68 -13.75
CA VAL A 161 -0.46 5.58 -13.33
C VAL A 161 0.43 5.26 -14.53
N ILE A 162 0.00 4.33 -15.41
CA ILE A 162 0.74 3.95 -16.61
C ILE A 162 0.90 5.15 -17.56
N LEU A 163 -0.17 5.92 -17.75
CA LEU A 163 -0.16 7.14 -18.56
C LEU A 163 0.79 8.21 -17.99
N GLN A 164 0.85 8.39 -16.67
CA GLN A 164 1.84 9.28 -16.05
C GLN A 164 3.28 8.78 -16.29
N LEU A 165 3.52 7.47 -16.23
CA LEU A 165 4.83 6.90 -16.50
C LEU A 165 5.27 7.17 -17.95
N TYR A 166 4.35 7.14 -18.92
CA TYR A 166 4.66 7.52 -20.30
C TYR A 166 5.23 8.95 -20.38
N GLU A 167 4.66 9.92 -19.66
CA GLU A 167 5.23 11.28 -19.62
C GLU A 167 6.64 11.31 -19.01
N ARG A 168 6.88 10.49 -17.97
CA ARG A 168 8.20 10.39 -17.34
C ARG A 168 9.26 9.86 -18.30
N ILE A 169 8.89 8.95 -19.21
CA ILE A 169 9.77 8.43 -20.26
C ILE A 169 9.73 9.24 -21.56
N LYS A 170 9.16 10.46 -21.54
CA LYS A 170 9.09 11.39 -22.69
C LYS A 170 8.27 10.86 -23.88
N VAL A 171 7.30 9.99 -23.60
CA VAL A 171 6.26 9.63 -24.57
C VAL A 171 5.10 10.62 -24.43
N PRO A 172 4.69 11.32 -25.49
CA PRO A 172 3.61 12.30 -25.41
C PRO A 172 2.28 11.62 -25.12
N VAL A 173 1.56 12.12 -24.11
CA VAL A 173 0.23 11.65 -23.71
C VAL A 173 -0.79 12.76 -23.95
N ASP A 174 -1.86 12.42 -24.66
CA ASP A 174 -2.99 13.30 -24.88
C ASP A 174 -4.03 13.12 -23.78
N TRP A 175 -3.93 13.96 -22.74
CA TRP A 175 -4.82 13.93 -21.59
C TRP A 175 -6.27 14.29 -21.91
N SER A 176 -6.58 14.81 -23.11
CA SER A 176 -7.95 15.07 -23.52
C SER A 176 -8.75 13.78 -23.78
N LYS A 177 -8.04 12.70 -24.13
CA LYS A 177 -8.62 11.37 -24.36
C LYS A 177 -8.73 10.52 -23.10
N VAL A 178 -8.17 10.99 -21.99
CA VAL A 178 -8.04 10.22 -20.75
C VAL A 178 -9.20 10.52 -19.80
N ASN A 179 -9.93 9.48 -19.42
CA ASN A 179 -11.02 9.56 -18.44
C ASN A 179 -10.46 9.58 -17.02
N LYS A 180 -10.76 10.62 -16.23
CA LYS A 180 -10.29 10.78 -14.85
C LYS A 180 -11.41 10.43 -13.84
N PRO A 181 -11.06 9.95 -12.64
CA PRO A 181 -12.02 9.77 -11.56
C PRO A 181 -12.60 11.13 -11.09
N PRO A 182 -13.79 11.15 -10.48
CA PRO A 182 -14.63 10.00 -10.12
C PRO A 182 -15.37 9.41 -11.33
N TYR A 183 -15.30 8.08 -11.48
CA TYR A 183 -16.02 7.37 -12.53
C TYR A 183 -17.50 7.19 -12.16
N PRO A 184 -18.44 7.31 -13.12
CA PRO A 184 -19.84 6.98 -12.89
C PRO A 184 -20.00 5.53 -12.44
N LYS A 185 -20.86 5.26 -11.45
CA LYS A 185 -21.09 3.90 -10.93
C LYS A 185 -21.47 2.90 -12.04
N LEU A 186 -22.28 3.36 -12.98
CA LEU A 186 -22.63 2.62 -14.19
C LEU A 186 -21.61 2.97 -15.29
N GLY A 187 -20.88 2.00 -15.81
CA GLY A 187 -19.91 2.22 -16.89
C GLY A 187 -18.50 2.62 -16.45
N ALA A 188 -18.19 2.60 -15.15
CA ALA A 188 -16.81 2.82 -14.66
C ALA A 188 -15.78 1.93 -15.36
N ASN A 189 -16.10 0.63 -15.53
CA ASN A 189 -15.20 -0.31 -16.20
C ASN A 189 -14.97 0.06 -17.67
N MET A 190 -15.98 0.57 -18.37
CA MET A 190 -15.82 1.02 -19.76
C MET A 190 -14.86 2.22 -19.86
N LYS A 191 -14.97 3.18 -18.93
CA LYS A 191 -14.06 4.33 -18.88
C LYS A 191 -12.63 3.96 -18.54
N LYS A 192 -12.44 3.01 -17.63
CA LYS A 192 -11.12 2.46 -17.33
C LYS A 192 -10.56 1.68 -18.52
N LEU A 193 -11.39 0.88 -19.20
CA LEU A 193 -10.99 0.13 -20.40
C LEU A 193 -10.58 1.05 -21.55
N GLU A 194 -11.30 2.16 -21.77
CA GLU A 194 -10.91 3.21 -22.73
C GLU A 194 -9.49 3.72 -22.43
N ASN A 195 -9.18 4.01 -21.16
CA ASN A 195 -7.83 4.43 -20.76
C ASN A 195 -6.79 3.34 -20.97
N CYS A 196 -7.10 2.08 -20.62
CA CYS A 196 -6.19 0.95 -20.79
C CYS A 196 -5.88 0.70 -22.27
N ASN A 197 -6.89 0.77 -23.14
CA ASN A 197 -6.70 0.66 -24.59
C ASN A 197 -5.78 1.76 -25.09
N TYR A 198 -6.00 3.01 -24.66
CA TYR A 198 -5.13 4.12 -25.02
C TYR A 198 -3.69 3.94 -24.52
N ALA A 199 -3.49 3.42 -23.30
CA ALA A 199 -2.16 3.12 -22.76
C ALA A 199 -1.43 2.02 -23.55
N VAL A 200 -2.16 1.01 -24.05
CA VAL A 200 -1.61 -0.04 -24.92
C VAL A 200 -1.28 0.52 -26.30
N GLU A 201 -2.14 1.38 -26.86
CA GLU A 201 -1.88 2.08 -28.11
C GLU A 201 -0.59 2.90 -28.03
N LEU A 202 -0.43 3.73 -26.99
CA LEU A 202 0.81 4.49 -26.74
C LEU A 202 2.05 3.61 -26.63
N GLY A 203 1.90 2.44 -26.00
CA GLY A 203 2.97 1.45 -25.89
C GLY A 203 3.40 0.90 -27.24
N LYS A 204 2.45 0.56 -28.11
CA LYS A 204 2.74 0.11 -29.48
C LYS A 204 3.28 1.26 -30.33
N HIS A 205 2.62 2.42 -30.26
CA HIS A 205 2.92 3.64 -31.02
C HIS A 205 2.66 4.87 -30.14
N PRO A 206 3.64 5.72 -29.79
CA PRO A 206 4.96 5.86 -30.38
C PRO A 206 6.10 5.12 -29.63
N ALA A 207 5.83 4.47 -28.49
CA ALA A 207 6.90 3.90 -27.64
C ALA A 207 7.58 2.65 -28.25
N LYS A 208 6.96 2.00 -29.24
CA LYS A 208 7.49 0.81 -29.95
C LYS A 208 7.80 -0.38 -29.03
N PHE A 209 6.98 -0.58 -28.01
CA PHE A 209 7.04 -1.74 -27.14
C PHE A 209 6.49 -2.99 -27.83
N SER A 210 7.04 -4.14 -27.47
CA SER A 210 6.53 -5.44 -27.92
C SER A 210 5.35 -5.84 -27.06
N LEU A 211 4.16 -5.40 -27.46
CA LEU A 211 2.88 -5.70 -26.78
C LEU A 211 2.02 -6.66 -27.61
N VAL A 212 2.65 -7.71 -28.18
CA VAL A 212 1.95 -8.76 -28.92
C VAL A 212 1.10 -9.56 -27.94
N GLY A 213 -0.21 -9.66 -28.22
CA GLY A 213 -1.14 -10.38 -27.35
C GLY A 213 -1.53 -9.65 -26.05
N ILE A 214 -1.16 -8.38 -25.89
CA ILE A 214 -1.61 -7.53 -24.77
C ILE A 214 -2.67 -6.55 -25.27
N GLY A 215 -3.87 -6.62 -24.68
CA GLY A 215 -4.97 -5.68 -24.89
C GLY A 215 -5.24 -4.81 -23.65
N GLY A 216 -6.09 -3.80 -23.80
CA GLY A 216 -6.49 -2.97 -22.65
C GLY A 216 -7.35 -3.73 -21.64
N GLN A 217 -8.06 -4.78 -22.09
CA GLN A 217 -8.84 -5.65 -21.23
C GLN A 217 -7.95 -6.36 -20.19
N ASP A 218 -6.78 -6.87 -20.61
CA ASP A 218 -5.84 -7.54 -19.73
C ASP A 218 -5.35 -6.65 -18.59
N LEU A 219 -5.13 -5.37 -18.88
CA LEU A 219 -4.75 -4.37 -17.89
C LEU A 219 -5.92 -4.02 -16.96
N ASN A 220 -7.12 -3.87 -17.52
CA ASN A 220 -8.30 -3.54 -16.73
C ASN A 220 -8.71 -4.67 -15.78
N ASP A 221 -8.54 -5.92 -16.20
CA ASP A 221 -8.80 -7.11 -15.39
C ASP A 221 -7.68 -7.37 -14.36
N GLY A 222 -6.54 -6.66 -14.45
CA GLY A 222 -5.41 -6.84 -13.54
C GLY A 222 -4.63 -8.14 -13.79
N ASN A 223 -4.51 -8.58 -15.05
CA ASN A 223 -3.73 -9.76 -15.40
C ASN A 223 -2.26 -9.56 -15.00
N GLN A 224 -1.77 -10.36 -14.06
CA GLN A 224 -0.47 -10.17 -13.43
C GLN A 224 0.68 -10.21 -14.44
N THR A 225 0.73 -11.27 -15.25
CA THR A 225 1.80 -11.51 -16.22
C THR A 225 1.89 -10.39 -17.26
N LEU A 226 0.73 -9.98 -17.80
CA LEU A 226 0.69 -8.99 -18.87
C LEU A 226 0.92 -7.57 -18.36
N THR A 227 0.44 -7.26 -17.14
CA THR A 227 0.73 -6.00 -16.47
C THR A 227 2.22 -5.88 -16.17
N LEU A 228 2.85 -6.92 -15.60
CA LEU A 228 4.29 -6.94 -15.36
C LEU A 228 5.10 -6.82 -16.65
N ALA A 229 4.68 -7.47 -17.74
CA ALA A 229 5.34 -7.38 -19.04
C ALA A 229 5.37 -5.95 -19.58
N LEU A 230 4.28 -5.18 -19.43
CA LEU A 230 4.24 -3.77 -19.82
C LEU A 230 5.10 -2.90 -18.90
N VAL A 231 4.98 -3.07 -17.58
CA VAL A 231 5.72 -2.28 -16.59
C VAL A 231 7.24 -2.50 -16.72
N TRP A 232 7.67 -3.73 -17.01
CA TRP A 232 9.07 -4.04 -17.30
C TRP A 232 9.58 -3.27 -18.53
N GLN A 233 8.80 -3.21 -19.62
CA GLN A 233 9.20 -2.46 -20.82
C GLN A 233 9.30 -0.95 -20.54
N LEU A 234 8.39 -0.40 -19.74
CA LEU A 234 8.46 1.00 -19.29
C LEU A 234 9.74 1.27 -18.49
N MET A 235 10.06 0.44 -17.50
CA MET A 235 11.26 0.58 -16.68
C MET A 235 12.56 0.46 -17.51
N ARG A 236 12.59 -0.50 -18.44
CA ARG A 236 13.70 -0.67 -19.38
C ARG A 236 13.84 0.55 -20.29
N SER A 237 12.74 1.05 -20.83
CA SER A 237 12.73 2.23 -21.71
C SER A 237 13.31 3.45 -21.00
N GLN A 238 12.87 3.70 -19.76
CA GLN A 238 13.42 4.80 -18.95
C GLN A 238 14.94 4.68 -18.79
N SER A 239 15.42 3.50 -18.40
CA SER A 239 16.86 3.25 -18.23
C SER A 239 17.62 3.55 -19.53
N THR A 240 17.12 3.07 -20.68
CA THR A 240 17.75 3.35 -21.98
C THR A 240 17.71 4.82 -22.37
N ALA A 241 16.64 5.54 -22.06
CA ALA A 241 16.52 6.98 -22.31
C ALA A 241 17.51 7.76 -21.43
N TYR A 242 17.65 7.38 -20.17
CA TYR A 242 18.64 7.95 -19.26
C TYR A 242 20.06 7.75 -19.78
N PHE A 243 20.44 6.53 -20.16
CA PHE A 243 21.77 6.27 -20.74
C PHE A 243 22.03 7.11 -21.99
N LYS A 244 21.06 7.24 -22.90
CA LYS A 244 21.20 8.09 -24.10
C LYS A 244 21.36 9.58 -23.79
N SER A 245 20.84 10.04 -22.65
CA SER A 245 20.95 11.44 -22.22
C SER A 245 22.32 11.78 -21.62
N LEU A 246 23.16 10.78 -21.32
CA LEU A 246 24.48 11.03 -20.73
C LEU A 246 25.43 11.67 -21.75
N PRO A 247 26.11 12.78 -21.41
CA PRO A 247 26.95 13.54 -22.35
C PRO A 247 28.03 12.71 -23.04
N TRP A 248 28.58 11.72 -22.33
CA TRP A 248 29.71 10.92 -22.81
C TRP A 248 29.33 9.88 -23.87
N VAL A 249 28.05 9.54 -24.01
CA VAL A 249 27.60 8.59 -25.04
C VAL A 249 27.73 9.18 -26.45
N GLY A 250 27.63 10.50 -26.59
CA GLY A 250 27.89 11.19 -27.86
C GLY A 250 29.38 11.37 -28.20
N LEU A 251 30.28 11.16 -27.24
CA LEU A 251 31.73 11.32 -27.46
C LEU A 251 32.35 10.06 -28.09
N VAL A 252 31.84 8.87 -27.77
CA VAL A 252 32.36 7.60 -28.31
C VAL A 252 32.01 7.40 -29.79
N GLN A 253 30.96 8.05 -30.31
CA GLN A 253 30.56 7.91 -31.71
C GLN A 253 31.34 8.81 -32.69
N ASN A 254 32.15 9.75 -32.18
CA ASN A 254 32.94 10.67 -32.99
C ASN A 254 34.42 10.30 -33.07
N GLU A 255 34.85 9.18 -32.46
CA GLU A 255 36.19 8.67 -32.72
C GLU A 255 36.17 7.85 -34.01
N PRO A 256 36.98 8.20 -35.02
CA PRO A 256 37.13 7.36 -36.20
C PRO A 256 37.62 5.99 -35.75
N ALA A 257 37.00 4.92 -36.28
CA ALA A 257 37.47 3.57 -36.04
C ALA A 257 38.98 3.52 -36.34
N VAL A 258 39.79 3.19 -35.33
CA VAL A 258 41.22 2.99 -35.51
C VAL A 258 41.37 1.79 -36.44
N ASP A 259 41.75 2.06 -37.68
CA ASP A 259 42.08 1.05 -38.66
C ASP A 259 43.41 0.38 -38.27
N CYS A 260 43.30 -0.74 -37.55
CA CYS A 260 44.44 -1.55 -37.13
C CYS A 260 45.20 -2.21 -38.31
N SER A 261 44.78 -2.03 -39.57
CA SER A 261 45.53 -2.53 -40.71
C SER A 261 46.79 -1.72 -41.04
N SER A 262 47.00 -0.58 -40.36
CA SER A 262 48.19 0.26 -40.50
C SER A 262 49.29 0.03 -39.43
N MET A 263 49.02 -0.83 -38.44
CA MET A 263 50.04 -1.27 -37.48
C MET A 263 50.59 -2.62 -37.94
N ALA A 264 51.75 -2.54 -38.60
CA ALA A 264 52.52 -3.60 -39.23
C ALA A 264 52.70 -4.88 -38.38
#